data_AF-A0A2P2KSM0-F1
#
_entry.id   AF-A0A2P2KSM0-F1
#
_cell.length_a   1.000
_cell.length_b   1.000
_cell.length_c   1.000
_cell.angle_alpha   90.00
_cell.angle_beta   90.00
_cell.angle_gamma   90.00
#
_symmetry.space_group_name_H-M   'P 1'
#
loop_
_entity.id
_entity.type
_entity.pdbx_description
1 polymer ?
#
loop_
_entity_poly.entity_id
_entity_poly.type
_entity_poly.pdbx_seq_one_letter_code
_entity_poly.pdbx_strand_id
1 'polypeptide(L)'
;MTEMSGTYNGSSLGLSGVYKSSPISMAKAVKNPSELEGMRNSHLRDAASLAQFWAWLEEEIHKDVKLTEVDVANKLLEFRSEQDGFIDTSFDTISGSGANGAIIHYKPEPESCSVLDPGKLFLLDSGAQYIDGTTDITRTVHFGNPAPREKECFTRVLQGHIALDQAVFPANTPGFVLDAFARSSIWKIGLDYRHGTGHGVGAALNVHEGPQSISFRFGNMTPLQKGMIVSNEPGYYEDHAFGIRIENLLVIKEADTPNRFGGIEYLGFEKLTFVPIQTKLIELSLLTSEEIHWLNDYHSQVWEKVSPLVDGSAREWLWSNTRPLAKQ
;
A
#
# COMPACT_ATOMS: atom_id res chain seq x y z
N MET A 1 -0.04 -38.53 -31.27
CA MET A 1 0.87 -39.38 -32.06
C MET A 1 2.14 -38.60 -32.34
N THR A 2 3.15 -38.83 -31.52
CA THR A 2 4.57 -38.79 -31.94
C THR A 2 5.29 -39.70 -30.96
N GLU A 3 5.47 -40.96 -31.36
CA GLU A 3 6.35 -41.91 -30.68
C GLU A 3 7.79 -41.59 -31.08
N MET A 4 8.69 -41.52 -30.10
CA MET A 4 10.12 -41.67 -30.34
C MET A 4 10.60 -42.90 -29.57
N SER A 5 10.86 -43.96 -30.32
CA SER A 5 11.54 -45.17 -29.89
C SER A 5 13.03 -44.88 -29.70
N GLY A 6 13.52 -45.01 -28.47
CA GLY A 6 14.94 -45.01 -28.15
C GLY A 6 15.19 -45.85 -26.91
N THR A 7 15.65 -47.08 -27.11
CA THR A 7 16.11 -47.97 -26.03
C THR A 7 17.45 -47.47 -25.49
N TYR A 8 17.49 -47.08 -24.22
CA TYR A 8 18.72 -46.91 -23.45
C TYR A 8 18.67 -47.77 -22.18
N ASN A 9 19.48 -48.84 -22.18
CA ASN A 9 19.80 -49.63 -21.01
C ASN A 9 20.81 -48.84 -20.17
N GLY A 10 20.35 -48.29 -19.05
CA GLY A 10 21.16 -47.57 -18.08
C GLY A 10 20.24 -47.08 -16.97
N SER A 11 20.03 -47.92 -15.96
CA SER A 11 19.20 -47.63 -14.80
C SER A 11 19.77 -46.46 -13.98
N SER A 12 19.42 -45.24 -14.37
CA SER A 12 19.16 -44.20 -13.39
C SER A 12 17.66 -44.26 -13.12
N LEU A 13 17.28 -44.55 -11.88
CA LEU A 13 15.93 -44.27 -11.41
C LEU A 13 15.76 -42.76 -11.51
N GLY A 14 15.33 -42.29 -12.69
CA GLY A 14 15.08 -40.89 -12.94
C GLY A 14 14.10 -40.41 -11.88
N LEU A 15 14.51 -39.45 -11.07
CA LEU A 15 13.64 -38.81 -10.09
C LEU A 15 12.38 -38.34 -10.83
N SER A 16 11.27 -39.03 -10.60
CA SER A 16 9.98 -38.64 -11.16
C SER A 16 9.41 -37.51 -10.30
N GLY A 17 9.82 -36.28 -10.60
CA GLY A 17 9.26 -35.09 -9.98
C GLY A 17 7.89 -34.77 -10.57
N VAL A 18 6.95 -34.37 -9.71
CA VAL A 18 5.66 -33.79 -10.14
C VAL A 18 5.78 -32.28 -10.03
N TYR A 19 5.73 -31.57 -11.16
CA TYR A 19 5.73 -30.10 -11.17
C TYR A 19 4.31 -29.57 -10.92
N LYS A 20 4.04 -29.17 -9.68
CA LYS A 20 2.77 -28.59 -9.23
C LYS A 20 3.02 -27.46 -8.23
N SER A 21 2.05 -26.56 -8.09
CA SER A 21 2.07 -25.52 -7.05
C SER A 21 2.11 -26.15 -5.66
N SER A 22 2.91 -25.55 -4.76
CA SER A 22 2.97 -25.98 -3.37
C SER A 22 1.59 -25.80 -2.70
N PRO A 23 1.07 -26.81 -1.97
CA PRO A 23 -0.17 -26.66 -1.22
C PRO A 23 -0.05 -25.62 -0.09
N ILE A 24 1.18 -25.34 0.37
CA ILE A 24 1.45 -24.35 1.41
C ILE A 24 1.10 -22.94 0.92
N SER A 25 1.35 -22.63 -0.36
CA SER A 25 1.12 -21.28 -0.91
C SER A 25 -0.33 -20.84 -0.75
N MET A 26 -1.29 -21.71 -1.08
CA MET A 26 -2.71 -21.38 -0.91
C MET A 26 -3.12 -21.41 0.57
N ALA A 27 -2.60 -22.37 1.35
CA ALA A 27 -2.95 -22.48 2.77
C ALA A 27 -2.58 -21.23 3.57
N LYS A 28 -1.37 -20.67 3.37
CA LYS A 28 -0.92 -19.45 4.07
C LYS A 28 -1.46 -18.14 3.47
N ALA A 29 -2.03 -18.20 2.27
CA ALA A 29 -2.62 -17.03 1.62
C ALA A 29 -3.84 -16.53 2.40
N VAL A 30 -4.64 -17.46 2.92
CA VAL A 30 -5.85 -17.23 3.72
C VAL A 30 -5.47 -17.23 5.20
N LYS A 31 -5.43 -16.06 5.82
CA LYS A 31 -5.00 -15.90 7.20
C LYS A 31 -6.09 -16.41 8.14
N ASN A 32 -5.67 -17.13 9.17
CA ASN A 32 -6.54 -17.53 10.27
C ASN A 32 -6.85 -16.34 11.21
N PRO A 33 -7.80 -16.46 12.14
CA PRO A 33 -8.17 -15.35 13.02
C PRO A 33 -7.02 -14.76 13.85
N SER A 34 -6.07 -15.58 14.32
CA SER A 34 -4.91 -15.11 15.09
C SER A 34 -3.91 -14.34 14.22
N GLU A 35 -3.66 -14.79 13.00
CA GLU A 35 -2.82 -14.06 12.03
C GLU A 35 -3.46 -12.71 11.66
N LEU A 36 -4.78 -12.69 11.42
CA LEU A 36 -5.48 -11.43 11.13
C LEU A 36 -5.44 -10.46 12.30
N GLU A 37 -5.57 -10.95 13.53
CA GLU A 37 -5.45 -10.12 14.73
C GLU A 37 -4.05 -9.55 14.91
N GLY A 38 -3.01 -10.37 14.69
CA GLY A 38 -1.62 -9.91 14.68
C GLY A 38 -1.39 -8.82 13.63
N MET A 39 -1.90 -9.01 12.41
CA MET A 39 -1.83 -8.01 11.35
C MET A 39 -2.53 -6.69 11.74
N ARG A 40 -3.70 -6.74 12.39
CA ARG A 40 -4.37 -5.52 12.88
C ARG A 40 -3.52 -4.79 13.92
N ASN A 41 -2.98 -5.52 14.89
CA ASN A 41 -2.20 -4.94 15.98
C ASN A 41 -0.86 -4.36 15.49
N SER A 42 -0.18 -5.06 14.58
CA SER A 42 1.06 -4.57 13.97
C SER A 42 0.85 -3.28 13.19
N HIS A 43 -0.22 -3.18 12.41
CA HIS A 43 -0.53 -1.96 11.65
C HIS A 43 -0.91 -0.78 12.54
N LEU A 44 -1.53 -1.00 13.70
CA LEU A 44 -1.84 0.07 14.65
C LEU A 44 -0.56 0.62 15.30
N ARG A 45 0.39 -0.24 15.67
CA ARG A 45 1.71 0.19 16.17
C ARG A 45 2.51 0.92 15.08
N ASP A 46 2.48 0.40 13.86
CA ASP A 46 3.16 1.04 12.72
C ASP A 46 2.52 2.41 12.37
N ALA A 47 1.20 2.54 12.50
CA ALA A 47 0.54 3.83 12.35
C ALA A 47 0.96 4.84 13.43
N ALA A 48 1.15 4.39 14.67
CA ALA A 48 1.62 5.23 15.76
C ALA A 48 3.09 5.69 15.56
N SER A 49 3.97 4.79 15.10
CA SER A 49 5.37 5.15 14.76
C SER A 49 5.42 6.13 13.59
N LEU A 50 4.60 5.92 12.56
CA LEU A 50 4.49 6.84 11.42
C LEU A 50 3.97 8.21 11.84
N ALA A 51 2.97 8.30 12.72
CA ALA A 51 2.47 9.58 13.22
C ALA A 51 3.56 10.37 13.98
N GLN A 52 4.38 9.69 14.78
CA GLN A 52 5.53 10.31 15.46
C GLN A 52 6.61 10.76 14.47
N PHE A 53 6.93 9.90 13.50
CA PHE A 53 7.88 10.19 12.44
C PHE A 53 7.46 11.40 11.59
N TRP A 54 6.20 11.46 11.14
CA TRP A 54 5.73 12.56 10.31
C TRP A 54 5.69 13.88 11.08
N ALA A 55 5.32 13.85 12.36
CA ALA A 55 5.38 15.03 13.22
C ALA A 55 6.83 15.54 13.38
N TRP A 56 7.77 14.63 13.62
CA TRP A 56 9.20 14.95 13.68
C TRP A 56 9.72 15.52 12.36
N LEU A 57 9.39 14.89 11.23
CA LEU A 57 9.90 15.30 9.92
C LEU A 57 9.39 16.69 9.55
N GLU A 58 8.10 16.96 9.78
CA GLU A 58 7.56 18.31 9.58
C GLU A 58 8.27 19.31 10.50
N GLU A 59 8.49 19.01 11.77
CA GLU A 59 9.18 19.90 12.70
C GLU A 59 10.62 20.24 12.24
N GLU A 60 11.39 19.25 11.80
CA GLU A 60 12.76 19.46 11.30
C GLU A 60 12.79 20.30 10.02
N ILE A 61 11.82 20.10 9.13
CA ILE A 61 11.65 20.93 7.92
C ILE A 61 11.30 22.37 8.31
N HIS A 62 10.44 22.59 9.32
CA HIS A 62 10.13 23.94 9.81
C HIS A 62 11.35 24.64 10.45
N LYS A 63 12.30 23.87 11.01
CA LYS A 63 13.58 24.38 11.53
C LYS A 63 14.65 24.57 10.45
N ASP A 64 14.33 24.32 9.18
CA ASP A 64 15.26 24.35 8.04
C ASP A 64 16.45 23.38 8.18
N VAL A 65 16.26 22.26 8.87
CA VAL A 65 17.26 21.19 8.97
C VAL A 65 17.38 20.49 7.62
N LYS A 66 18.60 20.34 7.12
CA LYS A 66 18.88 19.63 5.87
C LYS A 66 18.98 18.13 6.15
N LEU A 67 17.99 17.38 5.67
CA LEU A 67 17.93 15.93 5.75
C LEU A 67 18.09 15.34 4.35
N THR A 68 18.93 14.33 4.21
CA THR A 68 18.99 13.50 3.01
C THR A 68 17.87 12.47 3.00
N GLU A 69 17.57 11.90 1.84
CA GLU A 69 16.62 10.78 1.73
C GLU A 69 17.02 9.59 2.63
N VAL A 70 18.33 9.36 2.80
CA VAL A 70 18.88 8.35 3.72
C VAL A 70 18.62 8.72 5.18
N ASP A 71 18.83 9.98 5.58
CA ASP A 71 18.55 10.42 6.95
C ASP A 71 17.08 10.21 7.31
N VAL A 72 16.17 10.49 6.37
CA VAL A 72 14.73 10.28 6.55
C VAL A 72 14.40 8.80 6.70
N ALA A 73 14.96 7.93 5.86
CA ALA A 73 14.75 6.48 5.95
C ALA A 73 15.28 5.90 7.26
N ASN A 74 16.49 6.29 7.67
CA ASN A 74 17.10 5.88 8.94
C ASN A 74 16.27 6.35 10.13
N LYS A 75 15.74 7.58 10.09
CA LYS A 75 14.93 8.09 11.17
C LYS A 75 13.61 7.33 11.32
N LEU A 76 12.98 6.95 10.22
CA LEU A 76 11.78 6.11 10.28
C LEU A 76 12.08 4.74 10.89
N LEU A 77 13.24 4.14 10.55
CA LEU A 77 13.69 2.89 11.18
C LEU A 77 13.83 3.05 12.70
N GLU A 78 14.40 4.15 13.19
CA GLU A 78 14.49 4.43 14.63
C GLU A 78 13.09 4.40 15.28
N PHE A 79 12.12 5.16 14.77
CA PHE A 79 10.75 5.19 15.31
C PHE A 79 10.05 3.82 15.28
N ARG A 80 10.28 3.02 14.24
CA ARG A 80 9.74 1.65 14.14
C ARG A 80 10.42 0.69 15.11
N SER A 81 11.72 0.85 15.34
CA SER A 81 12.50 -0.01 16.24
C SER A 81 12.09 0.11 17.71
N GLU A 82 11.43 1.22 18.08
CA GLU A 82 10.87 1.44 19.41
C GLU A 82 9.52 0.74 19.61
N GLN A 83 8.87 0.27 18.55
CA GLN A 83 7.58 -0.41 18.65
C GLN A 83 7.75 -1.85 19.15
N ASP A 84 6.84 -2.26 20.04
CA ASP A 84 6.81 -3.63 20.55
C ASP A 84 6.75 -4.66 19.41
N GLY A 85 7.51 -5.74 19.55
CA GLY A 85 7.56 -6.82 18.58
C GLY A 85 8.24 -6.49 17.25
N PHE A 86 8.85 -5.32 17.06
CA PHE A 86 9.63 -5.00 15.85
C PHE A 86 10.79 -5.99 15.66
N ILE A 87 11.03 -6.40 14.41
CA ILE A 87 12.12 -7.30 14.02
C ILE A 87 13.09 -6.57 13.09
N ASP A 88 12.59 -6.07 11.95
CA ASP A 88 13.35 -5.37 10.91
C ASP A 88 12.38 -4.64 9.98
N THR A 89 12.88 -3.90 9.00
CA THR A 89 12.11 -3.45 7.84
C THR A 89 11.59 -4.64 7.02
N SER A 90 10.41 -4.52 6.41
CA SER A 90 9.86 -5.56 5.54
C SER A 90 10.46 -5.54 4.12
N PHE A 91 11.09 -4.41 3.75
CA PHE A 91 11.89 -4.16 2.55
C PHE A 91 12.73 -2.88 2.73
N ASP A 92 13.70 -2.64 1.84
CA ASP A 92 14.47 -1.39 1.81
C ASP A 92 13.54 -0.18 1.63
N THR A 93 13.56 0.76 2.56
CA THR A 93 12.70 1.95 2.49
C THR A 93 13.01 2.80 1.26
N ILE A 94 11.96 3.09 0.49
CA ILE A 94 11.98 4.01 -0.64
C ILE A 94 11.67 5.40 -0.09
N SER A 95 12.66 6.29 -0.11
CA SER A 95 12.55 7.68 0.33
C SER A 95 13.00 8.56 -0.83
N GLY A 96 12.05 9.15 -1.57
CA GLY A 96 12.31 9.80 -2.86
C GLY A 96 11.78 11.24 -2.92
N SER A 97 12.69 12.20 -3.05
CA SER A 97 12.43 13.64 -3.22
C SER A 97 12.43 14.02 -4.70
N GLY A 98 11.36 14.67 -5.17
CA GLY A 98 11.20 15.09 -6.56
C GLY A 98 11.39 13.94 -7.55
N ALA A 99 12.35 14.09 -8.46
CA ALA A 99 12.61 13.13 -9.53
C ALA A 99 12.93 11.71 -9.03
N ASN A 100 13.51 11.58 -7.83
CA ASN A 100 13.78 10.27 -7.23
C ASN A 100 12.49 9.52 -6.90
N GLY A 101 11.42 10.22 -6.55
CA GLY A 101 10.09 9.63 -6.34
C GLY A 101 9.49 9.01 -7.61
N ALA A 102 9.93 9.42 -8.80
CA ALA A 102 9.47 8.84 -10.08
C ALA A 102 10.09 7.46 -10.37
N ILE A 103 11.15 7.07 -9.67
CA ILE A 103 11.81 5.77 -9.84
C ILE A 103 11.09 4.76 -8.95
N ILE A 104 10.32 3.86 -9.56
CA ILE A 104 9.37 2.96 -8.85
C ILE A 104 10.02 2.18 -7.70
N HIS A 105 11.21 1.62 -7.91
CA HIS A 105 11.99 0.92 -6.89
C HIS A 105 13.26 1.70 -6.52
N TYR A 106 13.11 3.01 -6.27
CA TYR A 106 14.22 3.85 -5.81
C TYR A 106 14.74 3.37 -4.46
N LYS A 107 16.06 3.29 -4.32
CA LYS A 107 16.71 3.06 -3.03
C LYS A 107 17.72 4.18 -2.80
N PRO A 108 17.56 5.02 -1.77
CA PRO A 108 18.55 6.04 -1.46
C PRO A 108 19.83 5.36 -0.95
N GLU A 109 20.97 5.79 -1.48
CA GLU A 109 22.30 5.40 -1.00
C GLU A 109 23.07 6.65 -0.54
N PRO A 110 23.88 6.57 0.53
CA PRO A 110 24.58 7.73 1.09
C PRO A 110 25.37 8.52 0.04
N GLU A 111 25.94 7.85 -0.96
CA GLU A 111 26.78 8.43 -1.99
C GLU A 111 26.01 9.09 -3.14
N SER A 112 24.71 8.79 -3.29
CA SER A 112 23.92 9.19 -4.47
C SER A 112 22.51 9.72 -4.15
N CYS A 113 22.16 9.86 -2.88
CA CYS A 113 20.87 10.39 -2.44
C CYS A 113 20.77 11.91 -2.59
N SER A 114 19.53 12.38 -2.73
CA SER A 114 19.21 13.80 -2.73
C SER A 114 18.98 14.30 -1.30
N VAL A 115 19.19 15.60 -1.11
CA VAL A 115 18.62 16.32 0.05
C VAL A 115 17.11 16.45 -0.17
N LEU A 116 16.31 16.20 0.86
CA LEU A 116 14.87 16.43 0.83
C LEU A 116 14.61 17.91 0.54
N ASP A 117 13.81 18.17 -0.48
CA ASP A 117 13.47 19.52 -0.92
C ASP A 117 12.01 19.81 -0.55
N PRO A 118 11.75 20.72 0.42
CA PRO A 118 10.40 21.04 0.83
C PRO A 118 9.51 21.56 -0.30
N GLY A 119 10.11 22.10 -1.38
CA GLY A 119 9.40 22.61 -2.55
C GLY A 119 9.05 21.56 -3.59
N LYS A 120 9.26 20.26 -3.31
CA LYS A 120 8.96 19.15 -4.21
C LYS A 120 8.08 18.10 -3.52
N LEU A 121 7.45 17.24 -4.31
CA LEU A 121 6.84 16.02 -3.80
C LEU A 121 7.88 15.11 -3.16
N PHE A 122 7.50 14.48 -2.05
CA PHE A 122 8.28 13.48 -1.35
C PHE A 122 7.43 12.20 -1.24
N LEU A 123 7.94 11.11 -1.80
CA LEU A 123 7.33 9.79 -1.73
C LEU A 123 8.10 8.95 -0.71
N LEU A 124 7.38 8.40 0.26
CA LEU A 124 7.91 7.49 1.25
C LEU A 124 7.13 6.19 1.21
N ASP A 125 7.79 5.12 0.78
CA ASP A 125 7.27 3.77 0.79
C ASP A 125 8.13 2.88 1.66
N SER A 126 7.50 2.27 2.65
CA SER A 126 8.20 1.63 3.75
C SER A 126 7.31 0.66 4.51
N GLY A 127 7.90 -0.35 5.10
CA GLY A 127 7.19 -1.30 5.96
C GLY A 127 8.09 -1.93 7.01
N ALA A 128 7.48 -2.65 7.93
CA ALA A 128 8.15 -3.33 9.03
C ALA A 128 7.68 -4.78 9.19
N GLN A 129 8.59 -5.62 9.66
CA GLN A 129 8.32 -6.93 10.21
C GLN A 129 8.14 -6.81 11.71
N TYR A 130 7.01 -7.31 12.18
CA TYR A 130 6.72 -7.53 13.58
C TYR A 130 6.59 -9.04 13.82
N ILE A 131 6.75 -9.48 15.07
CA ILE A 131 6.57 -10.89 15.46
C ILE A 131 5.19 -11.46 15.09
N ASP A 132 4.19 -10.60 14.90
CA ASP A 132 2.78 -10.91 14.69
C ASP A 132 2.22 -10.35 13.37
N GLY A 133 3.04 -9.68 12.54
CA GLY A 133 2.56 -9.18 11.25
C GLY A 133 3.61 -8.47 10.40
N THR A 134 3.25 -8.18 9.16
CA THR A 134 4.09 -7.48 8.17
C THR A 134 3.33 -6.26 7.68
N THR A 135 3.96 -5.09 7.66
CA THR A 135 3.36 -3.86 7.13
C THR A 135 3.96 -3.45 5.80
N ASP A 136 3.15 -2.73 5.03
CA ASP A 136 3.53 -2.10 3.78
C ASP A 136 2.67 -0.84 3.60
N ILE A 137 3.30 0.30 3.36
CA ILE A 137 2.62 1.59 3.25
C ILE A 137 3.48 2.61 2.51
N THR A 138 2.85 3.17 1.49
CA THR A 138 3.29 4.39 0.80
C THR A 138 2.43 5.61 1.14
N ARG A 139 3.08 6.73 1.43
CA ARG A 139 2.49 8.07 1.39
C ARG A 139 3.33 8.99 0.52
N THR A 140 2.64 9.79 -0.30
CA THR A 140 3.24 10.94 -0.99
C THR A 140 2.77 12.22 -0.31
N VAL A 141 3.70 13.11 0.00
CA VAL A 141 3.47 14.40 0.67
C VAL A 141 4.20 15.52 -0.07
N HIS A 142 3.85 16.75 0.25
CA HIS A 142 4.60 17.95 -0.12
C HIS A 142 4.77 18.80 1.13
N PHE A 143 5.84 19.57 1.28
CA PHE A 143 6.05 20.40 2.48
C PHE A 143 5.78 21.89 2.22
N GLY A 144 5.99 22.38 1.00
CA GLY A 144 5.56 23.69 0.51
C GLY A 144 4.19 23.67 -0.19
N ASN A 145 4.11 24.35 -1.34
CA ASN A 145 2.91 24.47 -2.17
C ASN A 145 2.99 23.58 -3.43
N PRO A 146 2.14 22.55 -3.57
CA PRO A 146 2.14 21.68 -4.73
C PRO A 146 1.63 22.39 -6.00
N ALA A 147 2.22 22.06 -7.14
CA ALA A 147 1.81 22.57 -8.44
C ALA A 147 0.45 21.97 -8.88
N PRO A 148 -0.32 22.66 -9.75
CA PRO A 148 -1.61 22.14 -10.24
C PRO A 148 -1.53 20.75 -10.86
N ARG A 149 -0.44 20.47 -11.61
CA ARG A 149 -0.20 19.15 -12.23
C ARG A 149 0.03 18.05 -11.19
N GLU A 150 0.77 18.34 -10.12
CA GLU A 150 0.99 17.41 -9.01
C GLU A 150 -0.33 17.09 -8.32
N LYS A 151 -1.17 18.11 -8.06
CA LYS A 151 -2.49 17.93 -7.45
C LYS A 151 -3.44 17.12 -8.34
N GLU A 152 -3.47 17.40 -9.65
CA GLU A 152 -4.29 16.64 -10.60
C GLU A 152 -3.91 15.16 -10.56
N CYS A 153 -2.62 14.84 -10.76
CA CYS A 153 -2.14 13.47 -10.76
C CYS A 153 -2.39 12.77 -9.42
N PHE A 154 -2.12 13.45 -8.30
CA PHE A 154 -2.37 12.90 -6.96
C PHE A 154 -3.84 12.57 -6.75
N THR A 155 -4.72 13.48 -7.18
CA THR A 155 -6.16 13.26 -7.06
C THR A 155 -6.61 12.10 -7.92
N ARG A 156 -6.09 11.92 -9.14
CA ARG A 156 -6.42 10.74 -9.96
C ARG A 156 -5.96 9.43 -9.31
N VAL A 157 -4.75 9.40 -8.75
CA VAL A 157 -4.25 8.23 -8.00
C VAL A 157 -5.16 7.94 -6.80
N LEU A 158 -5.54 8.97 -6.04
CA LEU A 158 -6.47 8.83 -4.91
C LEU A 158 -7.84 8.29 -5.35
N GLN A 159 -8.40 8.77 -6.45
CA GLN A 159 -9.67 8.23 -6.99
C GLN A 159 -9.55 6.73 -7.30
N GLY A 160 -8.41 6.30 -7.85
CA GLY A 160 -8.14 4.89 -8.08
C GLY A 160 -8.06 4.08 -6.78
N HIS A 161 -7.37 4.61 -5.78
CA HIS A 161 -7.24 3.99 -4.46
C HIS A 161 -8.61 3.82 -3.80
N ILE A 162 -9.44 4.87 -3.82
CA ILE A 162 -10.81 4.86 -3.27
C ILE A 162 -11.68 3.86 -4.03
N ALA A 163 -11.64 3.86 -5.35
CA ALA A 163 -12.44 2.97 -6.18
C ALA A 163 -12.17 1.48 -5.89
N LEU A 164 -10.91 1.12 -5.65
CA LEU A 164 -10.57 -0.25 -5.24
C LEU A 164 -10.96 -0.53 -3.79
N ASP A 165 -10.68 0.38 -2.84
CA ASP A 165 -11.01 0.20 -1.43
C ASP A 165 -12.51 -0.01 -1.19
N GLN A 166 -13.36 0.68 -1.96
CA GLN A 166 -14.82 0.58 -1.87
C GLN A 166 -15.42 -0.57 -2.70
N ALA A 167 -14.61 -1.32 -3.45
CA ALA A 167 -15.15 -2.33 -4.35
C ALA A 167 -15.85 -3.47 -3.59
N VAL A 168 -17.04 -3.81 -4.08
CA VAL A 168 -17.83 -4.98 -3.65
C VAL A 168 -17.99 -5.89 -4.86
N PHE A 169 -17.56 -7.15 -4.74
CA PHE A 169 -17.41 -8.07 -5.87
C PHE A 169 -17.85 -9.49 -5.52
N PRO A 170 -18.28 -10.32 -6.49
CA PRO A 170 -18.66 -11.71 -6.23
C PRO A 170 -17.48 -12.53 -5.69
N ALA A 171 -17.74 -13.45 -4.78
CA ALA A 171 -16.75 -14.41 -4.33
C ALA A 171 -16.15 -15.20 -5.51
N ASN A 172 -14.89 -15.63 -5.37
CA ASN A 172 -14.09 -16.27 -6.42
C ASN A 172 -13.73 -15.39 -7.62
N THR A 173 -13.90 -14.07 -7.53
CA THR A 173 -13.38 -13.15 -8.55
C THR A 173 -11.84 -13.12 -8.51
N PRO A 174 -11.13 -13.37 -9.62
CA PRO A 174 -9.68 -13.23 -9.69
C PRO A 174 -9.25 -11.77 -9.54
N GLY A 175 -8.14 -11.52 -8.85
CA GLY A 175 -7.72 -10.14 -8.54
C GLY A 175 -7.38 -9.27 -9.76
N PHE A 176 -7.00 -9.87 -10.90
CA PHE A 176 -6.77 -9.09 -12.15
C PHE A 176 -8.01 -8.32 -12.63
N VAL A 177 -9.22 -8.79 -12.28
CA VAL A 177 -10.48 -8.13 -12.65
C VAL A 177 -10.63 -6.77 -11.95
N LEU A 178 -10.11 -6.65 -10.73
CA LEU A 178 -10.24 -5.46 -9.88
C LEU A 178 -9.20 -4.38 -10.22
N ASP A 179 -8.11 -4.74 -10.88
CA ASP A 179 -6.99 -3.82 -11.20
C ASP A 179 -7.46 -2.60 -12.01
N ALA A 180 -8.42 -2.76 -12.92
CA ALA A 180 -8.95 -1.66 -13.72
C ALA A 180 -9.69 -0.58 -12.89
N PHE A 181 -10.21 -0.91 -11.69
CA PHE A 181 -10.85 0.08 -10.84
C PHE A 181 -9.87 1.17 -10.41
N ALA A 182 -8.65 0.76 -10.05
CA ALA A 182 -7.59 1.67 -9.62
C ALA A 182 -6.96 2.49 -10.76
N ARG A 183 -7.12 2.04 -12.01
CA ARG A 183 -6.59 2.74 -13.21
C ARG A 183 -7.61 3.66 -13.89
N SER A 184 -8.90 3.44 -13.66
CA SER A 184 -9.96 4.08 -14.43
C SER A 184 -9.89 5.62 -14.42
N SER A 185 -9.46 6.23 -13.30
CA SER A 185 -9.32 7.68 -13.13
C SER A 185 -8.11 8.26 -13.89
N ILE A 186 -6.96 7.58 -13.86
CA ILE A 186 -5.74 8.02 -14.57
C ILE A 186 -5.84 7.78 -16.08
N TRP A 187 -6.51 6.72 -16.52
CA TRP A 187 -6.76 6.45 -17.93
C TRP A 187 -7.62 7.54 -18.59
N LYS A 188 -8.54 8.16 -17.85
CA LYS A 188 -9.35 9.29 -18.35
C LYS A 188 -8.52 10.50 -18.80
N ILE A 189 -7.30 10.63 -18.28
CA ILE A 189 -6.37 11.71 -18.66
C ILE A 189 -5.16 11.18 -19.45
N GLY A 190 -5.23 9.95 -19.97
CA GLY A 190 -4.21 9.36 -20.83
C GLY A 190 -2.93 8.93 -20.11
N LEU A 191 -2.98 8.74 -18.78
CA LEU A 191 -1.85 8.31 -17.95
C LEU A 191 -2.03 6.88 -17.46
N ASP A 192 -0.94 6.25 -17.02
CA ASP A 192 -0.93 4.90 -16.44
C ASP A 192 0.27 4.71 -15.47
N TYR A 193 0.32 3.58 -14.75
CA TYR A 193 1.48 3.13 -13.96
C TYR A 193 1.95 1.73 -14.34
N ARG A 194 3.27 1.50 -14.30
CA ARG A 194 3.92 0.31 -14.87
C ARG A 194 4.10 -0.87 -13.88
N HIS A 195 3.33 -0.91 -12.80
CA HIS A 195 3.29 -2.01 -11.83
C HIS A 195 1.86 -2.53 -11.61
N GLY A 196 1.71 -3.62 -10.87
CA GLY A 196 0.39 -4.10 -10.44
C GLY A 196 -0.25 -3.15 -9.45
N THR A 197 -1.57 -3.20 -9.31
CA THR A 197 -2.29 -2.38 -8.31
C THR A 197 -2.10 -2.88 -6.89
N GLY A 198 -1.76 -4.16 -6.72
CA GLY A 198 -1.37 -4.70 -5.43
C GLY A 198 -0.92 -6.16 -5.47
N HIS A 199 -0.34 -6.61 -4.37
CA HIS A 199 0.15 -7.96 -4.14
C HIS A 199 -0.39 -8.51 -2.82
N GLY A 200 -0.35 -9.83 -2.63
CA GLY A 200 -0.62 -10.40 -1.31
C GLY A 200 0.50 -10.10 -0.32
N VAL A 201 0.17 -10.14 0.97
CA VAL A 201 1.11 -9.89 2.08
C VAL A 201 1.06 -11.02 3.10
N GLY A 202 2.22 -11.49 3.56
CA GLY A 202 2.35 -12.52 4.59
C GLY A 202 2.09 -12.00 5.99
N ALA A 203 1.77 -12.89 6.93
CA ALA A 203 1.71 -12.56 8.35
C ALA A 203 3.06 -12.88 9.00
N ALA A 204 3.87 -11.85 9.30
CA ALA A 204 5.26 -11.96 9.77
C ALA A 204 6.13 -12.78 8.79
N LEU A 205 5.92 -12.56 7.48
CA LEU A 205 6.55 -13.28 6.37
C LEU A 205 6.83 -12.30 5.22
N ASN A 206 7.01 -12.79 4.01
CA ASN A 206 7.28 -11.95 2.83
C ASN A 206 6.22 -10.85 2.67
N VAL A 207 6.68 -9.61 2.49
CA VAL A 207 5.81 -8.49 2.14
C VAL A 207 5.14 -8.69 0.78
N HIS A 208 5.89 -9.26 -0.18
CA HIS A 208 5.36 -9.73 -1.45
C HIS A 208 5.05 -11.23 -1.39
N GLU A 209 3.78 -11.57 -1.15
CA GLU A 209 3.32 -12.95 -0.94
C GLU A 209 2.18 -13.35 -1.89
N GLY A 210 2.46 -14.26 -2.83
CA GLY A 210 1.44 -14.92 -3.63
C GLY A 210 0.71 -16.06 -2.91
N PRO A 211 -0.33 -16.65 -3.53
CA PRO A 211 -0.61 -16.59 -4.96
C PRO A 211 -1.55 -15.47 -5.40
N GLN A 212 -2.28 -14.82 -4.49
CA GLN A 212 -3.20 -13.72 -4.83
C GLN A 212 -2.45 -12.42 -5.17
N SER A 213 -2.96 -11.67 -6.13
CA SER A 213 -2.52 -10.30 -6.45
C SER A 213 -3.61 -9.55 -7.21
N ILE A 214 -3.54 -8.22 -7.23
CA ILE A 214 -4.39 -7.34 -8.03
C ILE A 214 -3.48 -6.71 -9.09
N SER A 215 -3.48 -7.27 -10.30
CA SER A 215 -2.56 -6.82 -11.36
C SER A 215 -3.17 -7.04 -12.73
N PHE A 216 -2.95 -6.11 -13.65
CA PHE A 216 -3.30 -6.23 -15.07
C PHE A 216 -2.66 -7.42 -15.78
N ARG A 217 -1.62 -8.04 -15.18
CA ARG A 217 -0.89 -9.15 -15.78
C ARG A 217 -1.78 -10.38 -15.91
N PHE A 218 -2.31 -10.57 -17.12
CA PHE A 218 -3.10 -11.73 -17.49
C PHE A 218 -2.24 -12.99 -17.36
N GLY A 219 -2.52 -13.80 -16.34
CA GLY A 219 -1.73 -14.98 -16.00
C GLY A 219 -1.97 -15.45 -14.57
N ASN A 220 -2.26 -14.53 -13.64
CA ASN A 220 -2.70 -14.89 -12.30
C ASN A 220 -4.23 -14.92 -12.22
N MET A 221 -4.80 -16.12 -12.30
CA MET A 221 -6.25 -16.36 -12.17
C MET A 221 -6.65 -16.77 -10.75
N THR A 222 -5.78 -16.56 -9.76
CA THR A 222 -6.05 -16.92 -8.37
C THR A 222 -7.27 -16.14 -7.87
N PRO A 223 -8.34 -16.82 -7.41
CA PRO A 223 -9.50 -16.15 -6.85
C PRO A 223 -9.14 -15.46 -5.54
N LEU A 224 -9.69 -14.26 -5.35
CA LEU A 224 -9.66 -13.59 -4.07
C LEU A 224 -10.62 -14.29 -3.08
N GLN A 225 -10.13 -14.55 -1.86
CA GLN A 225 -10.87 -15.26 -0.82
C GLN A 225 -10.84 -14.49 0.50
N LYS A 226 -11.90 -14.65 1.29
CA LYS A 226 -11.99 -14.10 2.66
C LYS A 226 -10.77 -14.52 3.49
N GLY A 227 -10.19 -13.56 4.23
CA GLY A 227 -9.00 -13.76 5.04
C GLY A 227 -7.68 -13.58 4.28
N MET A 228 -7.70 -13.41 2.95
CA MET A 228 -6.50 -12.94 2.24
C MET A 228 -6.21 -11.48 2.57
N ILE A 229 -4.94 -11.11 2.49
CA ILE A 229 -4.46 -9.72 2.63
C ILE A 229 -3.83 -9.32 1.30
N VAL A 230 -4.13 -8.10 0.84
CA VAL A 230 -3.58 -7.48 -0.37
C VAL A 230 -3.23 -6.02 -0.14
N SER A 231 -2.22 -5.50 -0.84
CA SER A 231 -2.00 -4.05 -0.99
C SER A 231 -3.03 -3.44 -1.97
N ASN A 232 -3.29 -2.15 -1.79
CA ASN A 232 -4.01 -1.26 -2.71
C ASN A 232 -3.15 -0.01 -2.91
N GLU A 233 -2.33 -0.02 -3.96
CA GLU A 233 -1.19 0.88 -4.13
C GLU A 233 -1.10 1.52 -5.53
N PRO A 234 -2.18 2.09 -6.10
CA PRO A 234 -2.06 2.80 -7.37
C PRO A 234 -1.03 3.94 -7.28
N GLY A 235 -0.44 4.26 -8.44
CA GLY A 235 0.55 5.32 -8.52
C GLY A 235 0.56 6.04 -9.86
N TYR A 236 1.45 7.03 -9.97
CA TYR A 236 1.81 7.71 -11.20
C TYR A 236 3.22 8.27 -11.07
N TYR A 237 4.01 8.14 -12.14
CA TYR A 237 5.43 8.51 -12.14
C TYR A 237 5.70 9.36 -13.38
N GLU A 238 6.02 10.64 -13.16
CA GLU A 238 6.44 11.59 -14.19
C GLU A 238 7.96 11.59 -14.22
N ASP A 239 8.53 10.97 -15.25
CA ASP A 239 9.97 10.77 -15.39
C ASP A 239 10.72 12.10 -15.22
N HIS A 240 11.77 12.07 -14.39
CA HIS A 240 12.61 13.23 -14.06
C HIS A 240 11.90 14.38 -13.32
N ALA A 241 10.67 14.20 -12.85
CA ALA A 241 9.92 15.23 -12.14
C ALA A 241 9.46 14.80 -10.74
N PHE A 242 8.52 13.86 -10.66
CA PHE A 242 7.93 13.41 -9.39
C PHE A 242 7.27 12.04 -9.52
N GLY A 243 7.07 11.36 -8.40
CA GLY A 243 6.20 10.19 -8.32
C GLY A 243 5.19 10.30 -7.20
N ILE A 244 4.09 9.59 -7.38
CA ILE A 244 2.96 9.52 -6.47
C ILE A 244 2.58 8.06 -6.32
N ARG A 245 2.39 7.60 -5.09
CA ARG A 245 1.74 6.33 -4.77
C ARG A 245 0.99 6.48 -3.45
N ILE A 246 -0.19 5.88 -3.39
CA ILE A 246 -1.04 5.89 -2.19
C ILE A 246 -1.39 4.44 -1.89
N GLU A 247 -0.86 3.94 -0.78
CA GLU A 247 -0.93 2.53 -0.47
C GLU A 247 -1.48 2.25 0.92
N ASN A 248 -2.37 1.26 0.99
CA ASN A 248 -2.86 0.66 2.22
C ASN A 248 -2.94 -0.86 2.05
N LEU A 249 -2.81 -1.60 3.14
CA LEU A 249 -3.13 -3.03 3.19
C LEU A 249 -4.60 -3.24 3.56
N LEU A 250 -5.22 -4.21 2.89
CA LEU A 250 -6.62 -4.56 3.00
C LEU A 250 -6.77 -6.06 3.27
N VAL A 251 -7.63 -6.41 4.23
CA VAL A 251 -8.13 -7.78 4.42
C VAL A 251 -9.38 -7.97 3.58
N ILE A 252 -9.45 -9.08 2.85
CA ILE A 252 -10.65 -9.46 2.12
C ILE A 252 -11.65 -10.04 3.11
N LYS A 253 -12.85 -9.46 3.14
CA LYS A 253 -13.95 -9.90 4.01
C LYS A 253 -15.23 -10.11 3.22
N GLU A 254 -16.19 -10.77 3.84
CA GLU A 254 -17.56 -10.80 3.32
C GLU A 254 -18.16 -9.39 3.35
N ALA A 255 -18.84 -9.02 2.27
CA ALA A 255 -19.60 -7.79 2.16
C ALA A 255 -21.09 -8.09 2.28
N ASP A 256 -21.77 -7.35 3.14
CA ASP A 256 -23.23 -7.47 3.25
C ASP A 256 -23.90 -6.73 2.10
N THR A 257 -24.60 -7.49 1.24
CA THR A 257 -25.33 -6.95 0.10
C THR A 257 -26.83 -7.23 0.24
N PRO A 258 -27.72 -6.39 -0.31
CA PRO A 258 -29.17 -6.63 -0.22
C PRO A 258 -29.65 -7.87 -0.96
N ASN A 259 -28.83 -8.42 -1.87
CA ASN A 259 -29.18 -9.54 -2.74
C ASN A 259 -28.04 -10.56 -2.81
N ARG A 260 -28.37 -11.82 -3.11
CA ARG A 260 -27.38 -12.87 -3.43
C ARG A 260 -27.70 -13.45 -4.81
N PHE A 261 -27.26 -12.75 -5.86
CA PHE A 261 -27.52 -13.18 -7.24
C PHE A 261 -26.86 -14.54 -7.51
N GLY A 262 -27.64 -15.53 -7.96
CA GLY A 262 -27.17 -16.90 -8.16
C GLY A 262 -26.77 -17.63 -6.87
N GLY A 263 -27.15 -17.12 -5.69
CA GLY A 263 -26.74 -17.67 -4.39
C GLY A 263 -25.27 -17.44 -4.04
N ILE A 264 -24.58 -16.52 -4.74
CA ILE A 264 -23.16 -16.24 -4.55
C ILE A 264 -22.97 -15.14 -3.49
N GLU A 265 -22.03 -15.37 -2.57
CA GLU A 265 -21.57 -14.38 -1.60
C GLU A 265 -20.78 -13.25 -2.27
N TYR A 266 -20.80 -12.07 -1.66
CA TYR A 266 -20.00 -10.94 -2.13
C TYR A 266 -18.90 -10.63 -1.11
N LEU A 267 -17.77 -10.18 -1.61
CA LEU A 267 -16.59 -9.80 -0.86
C LEU A 267 -16.35 -8.30 -1.00
N GLY A 268 -15.61 -7.76 -0.04
CA GLY A 268 -15.09 -6.41 -0.03
C GLY A 268 -13.87 -6.34 0.88
N PHE A 269 -13.54 -5.14 1.37
CA PHE A 269 -12.30 -4.90 2.08
C PHE A 269 -12.50 -4.36 3.50
N GLU A 270 -11.62 -4.77 4.40
CA GLU A 270 -11.37 -4.17 5.70
C GLU A 270 -9.97 -3.55 5.68
N LYS A 271 -9.83 -2.31 6.15
CA LYS A 271 -8.56 -1.58 6.15
C LYS A 271 -7.68 -2.03 7.32
N LEU A 272 -6.38 -2.21 7.06
CA LEU A 272 -5.37 -2.39 8.11
C LEU A 272 -4.58 -1.09 8.33
N THR A 273 -4.26 -0.38 7.27
CA THR A 273 -3.40 0.81 7.33
C THR A 273 -4.16 2.08 7.70
N PHE A 274 -3.82 2.69 8.83
CA PHE A 274 -4.47 3.89 9.36
C PHE A 274 -3.49 5.08 9.50
N VAL A 275 -3.13 5.70 8.37
CA VAL A 275 -2.23 6.88 8.34
C VAL A 275 -2.85 7.95 7.44
N PRO A 276 -2.86 9.24 7.84
CA PRO A 276 -3.49 10.29 7.04
C PRO A 276 -2.99 10.34 5.59
N ILE A 277 -3.87 10.81 4.71
CA ILE A 277 -3.55 11.12 3.30
C ILE A 277 -3.58 12.64 3.18
N GLN A 278 -2.50 13.26 2.71
CA GLN A 278 -2.31 14.70 2.79
C GLN A 278 -3.30 15.46 1.91
N THR A 279 -4.23 16.19 2.54
CA THR A 279 -5.36 16.82 1.84
C THR A 279 -4.97 17.99 0.93
N LYS A 280 -3.85 18.67 1.20
CA LYS A 280 -3.40 19.80 0.36
C LYS A 280 -2.98 19.39 -1.06
N LEU A 281 -2.69 18.11 -1.27
CA LEU A 281 -2.40 17.53 -2.59
C LEU A 281 -3.67 17.27 -3.41
N ILE A 282 -4.85 17.43 -2.82
CA ILE A 282 -6.11 17.08 -3.47
C ILE A 282 -6.66 18.30 -4.22
N GLU A 283 -7.03 18.08 -5.49
CA GLU A 283 -7.85 18.99 -6.27
C GLU A 283 -9.33 18.69 -6.03
N LEU A 284 -9.95 19.40 -5.09
CA LEU A 284 -11.31 19.13 -4.61
C LEU A 284 -12.36 19.18 -5.73
N SER A 285 -12.13 19.96 -6.80
CA SER A 285 -13.06 20.02 -7.93
C SER A 285 -13.14 18.71 -8.71
N LEU A 286 -12.15 17.81 -8.57
CA LEU A 286 -12.14 16.51 -9.24
C LEU A 286 -12.82 15.41 -8.42
N LEU A 287 -13.06 15.63 -7.12
CA LEU A 287 -13.67 14.63 -6.26
C LEU A 287 -15.21 14.67 -6.27
N THR A 288 -15.81 13.49 -6.29
CA THR A 288 -17.25 13.34 -6.03
C THR A 288 -17.56 13.57 -4.54
N SER A 289 -18.84 13.77 -4.22
CA SER A 289 -19.26 13.86 -2.82
C SER A 289 -19.04 12.54 -2.07
N GLU A 290 -19.17 11.39 -2.73
CA GLU A 290 -18.86 10.09 -2.11
C GLU A 290 -17.36 9.93 -1.83
N GLU A 291 -16.49 10.37 -2.73
CA GLU A 291 -15.03 10.31 -2.53
C GLU A 291 -14.58 11.21 -1.36
N ILE A 292 -15.18 12.41 -1.23
CA ILE A 292 -14.95 13.28 -0.07
C ILE A 292 -15.44 12.63 1.22
N HIS A 293 -16.62 12.01 1.20
CA HIS A 293 -17.16 11.31 2.35
C HIS A 293 -16.27 10.13 2.76
N TRP A 294 -15.78 9.35 1.81
CA TRP A 294 -14.83 8.26 2.06
C TRP A 294 -13.56 8.77 2.74
N LEU A 295 -12.98 9.88 2.27
CA LEU A 295 -11.75 10.40 2.85
C LEU A 295 -11.98 10.91 4.29
N ASN A 296 -13.10 11.59 4.52
CA ASN A 296 -13.48 12.06 5.86
C ASN A 296 -13.73 10.90 6.82
N ASP A 297 -14.41 9.83 6.37
CA ASP A 297 -14.63 8.62 7.16
C ASP A 297 -13.31 7.90 7.45
N TYR A 298 -12.44 7.75 6.44
CA TYR A 298 -11.10 7.19 6.61
C TYR A 298 -10.29 7.99 7.65
N HIS A 299 -10.26 9.32 7.55
CA HIS A 299 -9.55 10.17 8.50
C HIS A 299 -10.16 10.14 9.90
N SER A 300 -11.48 10.00 10.04
CA SER A 300 -12.12 9.76 11.35
C SER A 300 -11.64 8.45 11.96
N GLN A 301 -11.62 7.36 11.18
CA GLN A 301 -11.11 6.07 11.65
C GLN A 301 -9.62 6.13 12.02
N VAL A 302 -8.80 6.85 11.25
CA VAL A 302 -7.39 7.10 11.57
C VAL A 302 -7.27 7.79 12.93
N TRP A 303 -8.02 8.87 13.15
CA TRP A 303 -8.03 9.58 14.43
C TRP A 303 -8.47 8.68 15.59
N GLU A 304 -9.60 8.00 15.44
CA GLU A 304 -10.19 7.14 16.48
C GLU A 304 -9.25 6.00 16.89
N LYS A 305 -8.58 5.37 15.92
CA LYS A 305 -7.74 4.19 16.17
C LYS A 305 -6.33 4.54 16.62
N VAL A 306 -5.75 5.63 16.10
CA VAL A 306 -4.33 5.95 16.31
C VAL A 306 -4.14 6.99 17.40
N SER A 307 -5.06 7.95 17.58
CA SER A 307 -4.89 8.99 18.61
C SER A 307 -4.74 8.45 20.04
N PRO A 308 -5.33 7.32 20.46
CA PRO A 308 -5.08 6.75 21.79
C PRO A 308 -3.65 6.20 21.97
N LEU A 309 -2.92 5.97 20.88
CA LEU A 309 -1.58 5.36 20.87
C LEU A 309 -0.46 6.40 20.82
N VAL A 310 -0.79 7.69 20.66
CA VAL A 310 0.18 8.77 20.54
C VAL A 310 -0.20 9.96 21.43
N ASP A 311 0.81 10.73 21.82
CA ASP A 311 0.70 11.95 22.61
C ASP A 311 1.53 13.09 21.98
N GLY A 312 1.59 14.24 22.66
CA GLY A 312 2.40 15.38 22.27
C GLY A 312 2.22 15.84 20.82
N SER A 313 3.34 16.15 20.15
CA SER A 313 3.37 16.63 18.77
C SER A 313 2.79 15.64 17.76
N ALA A 314 2.97 14.33 17.99
CA ALA A 314 2.41 13.29 17.13
C ALA A 314 0.88 13.30 17.13
N ARG A 315 0.26 13.48 18.31
CA ARG A 315 -1.20 13.58 18.43
C ARG A 315 -1.73 14.86 17.79
N GLU A 316 -1.04 15.98 17.97
CA GLU A 316 -1.41 17.27 17.35
C GLU A 316 -1.29 17.23 15.82
N TRP A 317 -0.22 16.61 15.32
CA TRP A 317 -0.03 16.34 13.90
C TRP A 317 -1.15 15.49 13.33
N LEU A 318 -1.51 14.39 14.02
CA LEU A 318 -2.58 13.49 13.62
C LEU A 318 -3.92 14.23 13.56
N TRP A 319 -4.23 15.03 14.57
CA TRP A 319 -5.46 15.84 14.61
C TRP A 319 -5.55 16.83 13.46
N SER A 320 -4.44 17.49 13.13
CA SER A 320 -4.36 18.47 12.05
C SER A 320 -4.51 17.83 10.67
N ASN A 321 -3.99 16.61 10.51
CA ASN A 321 -3.99 15.88 9.24
C ASN A 321 -5.20 14.94 9.05
N THR A 322 -6.11 14.86 10.03
CA THR A 322 -7.37 14.09 9.95
C THR A 322 -8.62 14.97 9.94
N ARG A 323 -8.45 16.27 9.69
CA ARG A 323 -9.58 17.20 9.64
C ARG A 323 -10.49 16.90 8.44
N PRO A 324 -11.81 16.95 8.61
CA PRO A 324 -12.73 16.72 7.52
C PRO A 324 -12.61 17.81 6.46
N LEU A 325 -12.68 17.41 5.20
CA LEU A 325 -12.87 18.30 4.08
C LEU A 325 -14.32 18.79 4.04
N ALA A 326 -14.49 20.09 3.81
CA ALA A 326 -15.77 20.70 3.45
C ALA A 326 -15.72 21.12 1.98
N LYS A 327 -16.71 20.70 1.19
CA LYS A 327 -16.88 21.23 -0.17
C LYS A 327 -17.39 22.66 -0.05
N GLN A 328 -16.60 23.63 -0.52
CA GLN A 328 -17.05 25.03 -0.65
C GLN A 328 -18.09 25.14 -1.78
#